data_AF-D8TUF6-F1
#
_entry.id   AF-D8TUF6-F1
#
_cell.length_a   1.000
_cell.length_b   1.000
_cell.length_c   1.000
_cell.angle_alpha   90.00
_cell.angle_beta   90.00
_cell.angle_gamma   90.00
#
_symmetry.space_group_name_H-M   'P 1'
#
loop_
_entity.id
_entity.type
_entity.pdbx_description
1 polymer ?
#
loop_
_entity_poly.entity_id
_entity_poly.type
_entity_poly.pdbx_seq_one_letter_code
_entity_poly.pdbx_strand_id
1 'polypeptide(L)' 'LNDSQRRAVAAALTRTVTLWQGPPGTGKTRTLLALIEASGGGTAHTMGPVLAVADTNAAVDNLVEGLATRGVKAVRLG' A
#
# COMPACT_ATOMS: atom_id res chain seq x y z
N LEU A 1 -8.64 1.98 9.16
CA LEU A 1 -9.11 2.66 7.93
C LEU A 1 -10.51 3.19 8.18
N ASN A 2 -10.93 4.30 7.56
CA ASN A 2 -12.34 4.71 7.54
C ASN A 2 -13.10 4.02 6.39
N ASP A 3 -14.39 4.31 6.22
CA ASP A 3 -15.21 3.64 5.20
C ASP A 3 -14.79 3.91 3.76
N SER A 4 -14.40 5.14 3.42
CA SER A 4 -13.96 5.45 2.06
C SER A 4 -12.65 4.74 1.72
N GLN A 5 -11.72 4.67 2.68
CA GLN A 5 -10.45 3.96 2.53
C GLN A 5 -10.65 2.44 2.43
N ARG A 6 -11.54 1.85 3.25
CA ARG A 6 -11.89 0.42 3.15
C ARG A 6 -12.45 0.08 1.77
N ARG A 7 -13.39 0.89 1.25
CA ARG A 7 -13.94 0.71 -0.09
C ARG A 7 -12.87 0.87 -1.17
N ALA A 8 -11.95 1.81 -1.00
CA ALA A 8 -10.84 2.04 -1.92
C ALA A 8 -9.95 0.79 -2.03
N VAL A 9 -9.55 0.19 -0.89
CA VAL A 9 -8.76 -1.05 -0.85
C VAL A 9 -9.50 -2.22 -1.50
N ALA A 10 -10.76 -2.46 -1.12
CA ALA A 10 -11.56 -3.55 -1.67
C ALA A 10 -11.70 -3.44 -3.20
N ALA A 11 -11.93 -2.22 -3.71
CA ALA A 11 -12.02 -1.99 -5.15
C ALA A 11 -10.69 -2.22 -5.89
N ALA A 12 -9.55 -1.92 -5.25
CA ALA A 12 -8.23 -2.11 -5.86
C ALA A 12 -7.84 -3.59 -5.98
N LEU A 13 -8.27 -4.44 -5.04
CA LEU A 13 -7.98 -5.88 -5.07
C LEU A 13 -8.68 -6.62 -6.22
N THR A 14 -9.75 -6.06 -6.77
CA THR A 14 -10.58 -6.72 -7.82
C THR A 14 -10.46 -6.07 -9.19
N ARG A 15 -9.63 -5.02 -9.34
CA ARG A 15 -9.50 -4.25 -10.58
C ARG A 15 -8.07 -4.32 -11.10
N THR A 16 -7.92 -4.35 -12.42
CA THR A 16 -6.60 -4.31 -13.08
C THR A 16 -5.92 -2.95 -12.94
N VAL A 17 -6.70 -1.86 -12.87
CA VAL A 17 -6.21 -0.50 -12.69
C VAL A 17 -7.14 0.25 -11.73
N THR A 18 -6.54 0.98 -10.79
CA THR A 18 -7.26 1.83 -9.84
C THR A 18 -6.52 3.14 -9.63
N LEU A 19 -7.25 4.25 -9.57
CA LEU A 19 -6.74 5.58 -9.24
C LEU A 19 -7.43 6.07 -7.95
N TRP A 20 -6.63 6.46 -6.95
CA TRP A 20 -7.14 7.09 -5.73
C TRP A 20 -6.76 8.56 -5.69
N GLN A 21 -7.75 9.42 -5.54
CA GLN A 21 -7.58 10.85 -5.35
C GLN A 21 -8.00 11.22 -3.92
N GLY A 22 -7.28 12.18 -3.35
CA GLY A 22 -7.66 12.75 -2.06
C GLY A 22 -6.83 13.99 -1.74
N PRO A 23 -7.38 14.99 -1.04
CA PRO A 23 -6.64 16.13 -0.51
C PRO A 23 -5.42 15.75 0.36
N PRO A 24 -4.53 16.68 0.69
CA PRO A 24 -3.47 16.46 1.68
C PRO A 24 -4.05 15.96 3.01
N GLY A 25 -3.34 15.05 3.68
CA GLY A 25 -3.75 14.53 5.01
C GLY A 25 -4.86 13.48 5.03
N THR A 26 -5.49 13.11 3.90
CA THR A 26 -6.62 12.15 3.87
C THR A 26 -6.24 10.67 4.04
N GLY A 27 -5.00 10.38 4.38
CA GLY A 27 -4.54 9.01 4.66
C GLY A 27 -4.34 8.15 3.41
N LYS A 28 -3.99 8.74 2.26
CA LYS A 28 -3.66 7.99 1.03
C LYS A 28 -2.56 6.95 1.27
N THR A 29 -1.45 7.34 1.89
CA THR A 29 -0.35 6.43 2.25
C THR A 29 -0.84 5.32 3.18
N ARG A 30 -1.63 5.64 4.20
CA ARG A 30 -2.22 4.65 5.11
C ARG A 30 -3.09 3.62 4.37
N THR A 31 -3.80 4.07 3.34
CA THR A 31 -4.68 3.23 2.51
C THR A 31 -3.85 2.34 1.57
N LEU A 32 -2.77 2.88 0.99
CA LEU A 32 -1.82 2.12 0.15
C LEU A 32 -1.15 0.99 0.94
N LEU A 33 -0.68 1.29 2.15
CA LEU A 33 -0.05 0.29 3.03
C LEU A 33 -1.00 -0.86 3.36
N ALA A 34 -2.27 -0.56 3.61
CA ALA A 34 -3.29 -1.59 3.87
C ALA A 34 -3.63 -2.42 2.63
N LEU A 35 -3.54 -1.84 1.43
CA LEU A 35 -3.68 -2.60 0.17
C LEU A 35 -2.52 -3.58 -0.01
N ILE A 36 -1.28 -3.13 0.20
CA ILE A 36 -0.09 -3.99 0.08
C ILE A 36 -0.12 -5.12 1.12
N GLU A 37 -0.54 -4.82 2.35
CA GLU A 37 -0.77 -5.81 3.40
C GLU A 37 -1.81 -6.85 2.97
N ALA A 38 -2.97 -6.40 2.50
CA ALA A 38 -4.06 -7.27 2.04
C ALA A 38 -3.74 -8.06 0.75
N SER A 39 -2.83 -7.57 -0.10
CA SER A 39 -2.46 -8.23 -1.36
C SER A 39 -1.46 -9.37 -1.21
N GLY A 40 -1.10 -9.76 0.03
CA GLY A 40 -0.24 -10.92 0.28
C GLY A 40 1.10 -10.60 0.95
N GLY A 41 1.24 -9.42 1.57
CA GLY A 41 2.48 -9.02 2.26
C GLY A 41 2.90 -9.90 3.46
N GLY A 42 2.06 -10.86 3.88
CA GLY A 42 2.31 -11.64 5.09
C GLY A 42 1.65 -13.01 5.13
N THR A 43 2.08 -13.96 4.29
CA THR A 43 1.95 -15.43 4.51
C THR A 43 0.79 -16.20 3.88
N ALA A 44 -0.10 -15.59 3.09
CA ALA A 44 -1.09 -16.35 2.32
C ALA A 44 -1.48 -15.65 1.00
N HIS A 45 -1.26 -16.35 -0.13
CA HIS A 45 -1.91 -16.22 -1.45
C HIS A 45 -1.17 -15.54 -2.63
N THR A 46 -1.08 -16.33 -3.71
CA THR A 46 -1.15 -16.14 -5.19
C THR A 46 -0.45 -14.98 -5.91
N MET A 47 -0.31 -13.80 -5.31
CA MET A 47 0.27 -12.63 -5.95
C MET A 47 1.75 -12.59 -5.55
N GLY A 48 2.66 -12.63 -6.52
CA GLY A 48 4.10 -12.55 -6.25
C GLY A 48 4.53 -11.24 -5.56
N PRO A 49 5.84 -10.98 -5.48
CA PRO A 49 6.36 -9.75 -4.87
C PRO A 49 5.68 -8.48 -5.43
N VAL A 50 5.34 -7.54 -4.54
CA VAL A 50 4.72 -6.26 -4.91
C VAL A 50 5.80 -5.20 -5.14
N LEU A 51 5.77 -4.54 -6.29
CA LEU A 51 6.59 -3.36 -6.56
C LEU A 51 5.83 -2.09 -6.12
N ALA A 52 6.37 -1.38 -5.13
CA ALA A 52 5.86 -0.08 -4.70
C ALA A 52 6.86 1.02 -5.10
N VAL A 53 6.35 2.11 -5.69
CA VAL A 53 7.14 3.25 -6.16
C VAL A 53 6.59 4.56 -5.62
N ALA A 54 7.45 5.57 -5.47
CA ALA A 54 7.06 6.92 -5.07
C ALA A 54 7.98 7.95 -5.74
N ASP A 55 7.52 9.20 -5.79
CA ASP A 55 8.18 10.31 -6.50
C ASP A 55 9.46 10.81 -5.81
N THR A 56 9.64 10.54 -4.51
CA THR A 56 10.82 10.96 -3.74
C THR A 56 11.34 9.84 -2.85
N ASN A 57 12.66 9.84 -2.58
CA ASN A 57 13.30 8.90 -1.67
C ASN A 57 12.67 8.92 -0.27
N ALA A 58 12.35 10.11 0.25
CA ALA A 58 11.66 10.26 1.53
C ALA A 58 10.27 9.61 1.53
N ALA A 59 9.53 9.68 0.41
CA ALA A 59 8.25 8.98 0.28
C ALA A 59 8.43 7.44 0.23
N VAL A 60 9.50 6.94 -0.40
CA VAL A 60 9.85 5.52 -0.36
C VAL A 60 10.19 5.09 1.07
N ASP A 61 10.97 5.88 1.82
CA ASP A 61 11.32 5.58 3.22
C ASP A 61 10.07 5.47 4.10
N ASN A 62 9.13 6.41 3.94
CA ASN A 62 7.85 6.39 4.65
C ASN A 62 7.02 5.13 4.34
N LEU A 63 7.09 4.62 3.10
CA LEU A 63 6.43 3.36 2.74
C LEU A 63 7.11 2.18 3.41
N VAL A 64 8.44 2.10 3.38
CA VAL A 64 9.21 1.01 3.99
C VAL A 64 8.96 0.95 5.49
N GLU A 65 9.03 2.08 6.20
CA GLU A 65 8.71 2.16 7.63
C GLU A 65 7.24 1.76 7.90
N GLY A 66 6.33 2.25 7.06
CA GLY A 66 4.91 1.90 7.13
C GLY A 66 4.62 0.42 6.92
N LEU A 67 5.38 -0.28 6.07
CA LEU A 67 5.26 -1.71 5.84
C LEU A 67 5.90 -2.52 6.97
N ALA A 68 7.07 -2.08 7.47
CA ALA A 68 7.75 -2.71 8.58
C ALA A 68 6.89 -2.72 9.86
N THR A 69 6.22 -1.61 10.16
CA THR A 69 5.28 -1.51 11.30
C THR A 69 4.06 -2.45 11.17
N ARG A 70 3.77 -2.96 9.97
CA ARG A 70 2.72 -3.95 9.69
C ARG A 70 3.25 -5.37 9.56
N GLY A 71 4.54 -5.59 9.81
CA GLY A 71 5.18 -6.90 9.66
C GLY A 71 5.32 -7.38 8.20
N VAL A 72 5.12 -6.48 7.22
CA VAL A 72 5.31 -6.79 5.80
C VAL A 72 6.80 -6.69 5.47
N LYS A 73 7.37 -7.77 4.93
CA LYS A 73 8.77 -7.79 4.49
C LYS A 73 8.93 -6.93 3.24
N ALA A 74 9.75 -5.89 3.32
CA ALA A 74 10.04 -4.99 2.22
C ALA A 74 11.55 -4.91 1.99
N VAL A 75 11.95 -4.77 0.73
CA VAL A 75 13.33 -4.49 0.31
C VAL A 75 13.34 -3.14 -0.40
N ARG A 76 14.13 -2.20 0.10
CA ARG A 76 14.38 -0.91 -0.58
C ARG A 76 15.49 -1.10 -1.60
N LEU A 77 15.24 -0.67 -2.83
CA LEU A 77 16.23 -0.66 -3.91
C LEU A 77 16.66 0.79 -4.16
N GLY A 78 17.95 1.09 -3.96
CA GLY A 78 18.49 2.46 -4.05
C GLY A 78 19.18 2.89 -2.77
#